data_AF-A0A955EYN7-F1
#
_entry.id   AF-A0A955EYN7-F1
#
_cell.length_a   1.000
_cell.length_b   1.000
_cell.length_c   1.000
_cell.angle_alpha   90.00
_cell.angle_beta   90.00
_cell.angle_gamma   90.00
#
_symmetry.space_group_name_H-M   'P 1'
#
loop_
_entity.id
_entity.type
_entity.pdbx_description
1 polymer ?
#
loop_
_entity_poly.entity_id
_entity_poly.type
_entity_poly.pdbx_seq_one_letter_code
_entity_poly.pdbx_strand_id
1 'polypeptide(L)'
;RNQGRVQRLKQMRSERAQMRDRAGSAQGGIREAERSGRLVLRAQGLTFGYGDEKLVDGLDLDLFRGDRIGLVGPNGVGKSTLVKLLLGELEAQAGTLRHGTNVEVARFEQLAESLDPSMRVQDAVADGLETITTAAGKKHVIGYLGDFLFSPEQVRSPVSKLSGGEKNRLLLARILAQPCNLLVLDEPTNDLDLETLEFLENLLSEFSGTLILVSHDREFLDNVVTSCLVFEGEGCITEYGGGYQDAERARREREAQAAPAPPPKATKAPREKTASKKLSYKEARELEALPARIDALETEQTELHARLADPAIYRDDPAGVPAIQARLSTVAQELLTAYETWERLETRRVE
;
A
#
# COMPACT_ATOMS: atom_id res chain seq x y z
N ARG A 1 -8.77 26.84 12.56
CA ARG A 1 -7.32 27.04 12.30
C ARG A 1 -6.72 25.95 11.37
N ASN A 2 -7.52 25.29 10.50
CA ASN A 2 -7.08 24.12 9.71
C ASN A 2 -6.93 24.37 8.18
N GLN A 3 -7.18 25.59 7.69
CA GLN A 3 -7.15 25.89 6.24
C GLN A 3 -5.75 25.77 5.63
N GLY A 4 -4.68 26.07 6.39
CA GLY A 4 -3.31 25.98 5.90
C GLY A 4 -2.83 24.53 5.66
N ARG A 5 -3.27 23.58 6.49
CA ARG A 5 -2.93 22.15 6.33
C ARG A 5 -3.61 21.57 5.09
N VAL A 6 -4.91 21.87 4.90
CA VAL A 6 -5.69 21.39 3.74
C VAL A 6 -5.20 22.01 2.42
N GLN A 7 -4.79 23.28 2.41
CA GLN A 7 -4.22 23.90 1.20
C GLN A 7 -2.85 23.34 0.84
N ARG A 8 -1.97 23.11 1.83
CA ARG A 8 -0.64 22.51 1.60
C ARG A 8 -0.75 21.07 1.10
N LEU A 9 -1.72 20.30 1.59
CA LEU A 9 -2.01 18.95 1.09
C LEU A 9 -2.54 18.95 -0.35
N LYS A 10 -3.48 19.85 -0.67
CA LYS A 10 -3.98 20.01 -2.05
C LYS A 10 -2.87 20.37 -3.05
N GLN A 11 -1.95 21.22 -2.63
CA GLN A 11 -0.77 21.60 -3.43
C GLN A 11 0.09 20.36 -3.73
N MET A 12 0.45 19.59 -2.70
CA MET A 12 1.28 18.38 -2.83
C MET A 12 0.61 17.29 -3.70
N ARG A 13 -0.70 17.08 -3.53
CA ARG A 13 -1.47 16.13 -4.37
C ARG A 13 -1.47 16.56 -5.84
N SER A 14 -1.74 17.84 -6.11
CA SER A 14 -1.74 18.37 -7.48
C SER A 14 -0.37 18.28 -8.16
N GLU A 15 0.71 18.53 -7.43
CA GLU A 15 2.07 18.45 -7.95
C GLU A 15 2.43 17.01 -8.34
N ARG A 16 2.02 16.00 -7.55
CA ARG A 16 2.26 14.59 -7.90
C ARG A 16 1.37 14.07 -9.04
N ALA A 17 0.10 14.46 -9.08
CA ALA A 17 -0.78 14.09 -10.18
C ALA A 17 -0.20 14.53 -11.54
N GLN A 18 0.32 15.77 -11.62
CA GLN A 18 0.92 16.31 -12.84
C GLN A 18 2.26 15.66 -13.24
N MET A 19 3.00 15.07 -12.29
CA MET A 19 4.25 14.36 -12.60
C MET A 19 4.03 12.97 -13.19
N ARG A 20 2.89 12.32 -12.88
CA ARG A 20 2.60 10.93 -13.26
C ARG A 20 1.91 10.76 -14.62
N ASP A 21 1.29 11.81 -15.17
CA ASP A 21 0.73 11.83 -16.54
C ASP A 21 1.80 11.63 -17.67
N ARG A 22 3.06 11.37 -17.32
CA ARG A 22 4.20 11.22 -18.25
C ARG A 22 4.76 9.78 -18.36
N ALA A 23 4.22 8.78 -17.66
CA ALA A 23 4.65 7.37 -17.80
C ALA A 23 3.68 6.57 -18.71
N GLY A 24 4.24 5.68 -19.54
CA GLY A 24 3.63 5.12 -20.75
C GLY A 24 2.45 4.16 -20.59
N SER A 25 1.72 3.98 -21.70
CA SER A 25 0.39 3.38 -21.83
C SER A 25 0.37 1.85 -21.97
N ALA A 26 -0.55 1.19 -21.26
CA ALA A 26 -0.98 -0.20 -21.47
C ALA A 26 -2.52 -0.27 -21.44
N GLN A 27 -3.14 -0.58 -22.59
CA GLN A 27 -4.54 -0.32 -22.94
C GLN A 27 -5.60 -1.24 -22.27
N GLY A 28 -5.63 -1.33 -20.95
CA GLY A 28 -6.74 -1.92 -20.19
C GLY A 28 -7.73 -0.83 -19.76
N GLY A 29 -8.94 -0.79 -20.34
CA GLY A 29 -9.87 0.31 -20.09
C GLY A 29 -10.84 0.05 -18.94
N ILE A 30 -10.70 0.77 -17.82
CA ILE A 30 -11.75 0.85 -16.78
C ILE A 30 -12.97 1.56 -17.35
N ARG A 31 -14.18 1.13 -16.98
CA ARG A 31 -15.39 1.91 -17.29
C ARG A 31 -15.47 3.12 -16.37
N GLU A 32 -15.09 4.29 -16.89
CA GLU A 32 -15.29 5.53 -16.16
C GLU A 32 -16.77 5.96 -16.25
N ALA A 33 -17.38 6.18 -15.09
CA ALA A 33 -18.68 6.84 -15.00
C ALA A 33 -18.60 8.30 -15.46
N GLU A 34 -19.76 8.96 -15.62
CA GLU A 34 -19.77 10.42 -15.80
C GLU A 34 -18.96 11.11 -14.69
N ARG A 35 -18.31 12.23 -15.04
CA ARG A 35 -17.44 12.95 -14.11
C ARG A 35 -18.22 13.33 -12.85
N SER A 36 -17.76 12.83 -11.70
CA SER A 36 -18.26 13.28 -10.40
C SER A 36 -17.97 14.77 -10.18
N GLY A 37 -18.70 15.36 -9.24
CA GLY A 37 -18.39 16.69 -8.72
C GLY A 37 -16.94 16.77 -8.24
N ARG A 38 -16.37 17.99 -8.18
CA ARG A 38 -14.96 18.18 -7.76
C ARG A 38 -14.67 17.54 -6.40
N LEU A 39 -15.62 17.64 -5.47
CA LEU A 39 -15.59 16.97 -4.17
C LEU A 39 -16.28 15.60 -4.32
N VAL A 40 -15.58 14.53 -3.96
CA VAL A 40 -16.08 13.15 -3.99
C VAL A 40 -16.64 12.75 -2.62
N LEU A 41 -15.91 13.02 -1.54
CA LEU A 41 -16.47 12.92 -0.18
C LEU A 41 -15.77 13.89 0.77
N ARG A 42 -16.47 14.24 1.84
CA ARG A 42 -15.96 15.04 2.95
C ARG A 42 -16.38 14.42 4.27
N ALA A 43 -15.40 14.08 5.09
CA ALA A 43 -15.56 13.71 6.49
C ALA A 43 -15.08 14.89 7.36
N GLN A 44 -15.87 15.25 8.37
CA GLN A 44 -15.51 16.28 9.35
C GLN A 44 -15.72 15.75 10.76
N GLY A 45 -14.62 15.69 11.53
CA GLY A 45 -14.62 15.18 12.90
C GLY A 45 -15.24 13.79 13.04
N LEU A 46 -15.03 12.91 12.06
CA LEU A 46 -15.66 11.60 12.01
C LEU A 46 -15.14 10.73 13.16
N THR A 47 -16.02 10.18 13.97
CA THR A 47 -15.66 9.26 15.07
C THR A 47 -16.48 7.99 15.01
N PHE A 48 -15.81 6.86 15.18
CA PHE A 48 -16.42 5.53 15.21
C PHE A 48 -15.57 4.54 16.00
N GLY A 49 -16.23 3.62 16.70
CA GLY A 49 -15.59 2.57 17.49
C GLY A 49 -16.54 1.44 17.85
N TYR A 50 -15.99 0.30 18.25
CA TYR A 50 -16.77 -0.84 18.77
C TYR A 50 -16.56 -0.96 20.27
N GLY A 51 -17.66 -0.89 21.04
CA GLY A 51 -17.57 -0.87 22.50
C GLY A 51 -16.76 0.34 22.98
N ASP A 52 -15.71 0.08 23.76
CA ASP A 52 -14.81 1.10 24.30
C ASP A 52 -13.61 1.41 23.37
N GLU A 53 -13.41 0.61 22.31
CA GLU A 53 -12.29 0.79 21.38
C GLU A 53 -12.65 1.76 20.26
N LYS A 54 -11.94 2.89 20.20
CA LYS A 54 -12.06 3.86 19.11
C LYS A 54 -11.20 3.43 17.92
N LEU A 55 -11.84 3.21 16.78
CA LEU A 55 -11.16 2.90 15.51
C LEU A 55 -10.88 4.16 14.68
N VAL A 56 -11.72 5.17 14.83
CA VAL A 56 -11.59 6.48 14.18
C VAL A 56 -11.97 7.53 15.22
N ASP A 57 -11.10 8.51 15.50
CA ASP A 57 -11.38 9.60 16.44
C ASP A 57 -11.14 10.97 15.81
N GLY A 58 -12.22 11.64 15.42
CA GLY A 58 -12.18 13.02 14.92
C GLY A 58 -11.54 13.18 13.54
N LEU A 59 -11.70 12.22 12.63
CA LEU A 59 -11.11 12.26 11.29
C LEU A 59 -11.71 13.39 10.44
N ASP A 60 -10.85 14.31 10.00
CA ASP A 60 -11.14 15.28 8.95
C ASP A 60 -10.50 14.79 7.64
N LEU A 61 -11.30 14.57 6.60
CA LEU A 61 -10.83 14.12 5.28
C LEU A 61 -11.62 14.80 4.17
N ASP A 62 -10.90 15.40 3.22
CA ASP A 62 -11.47 15.84 1.95
C ASP A 62 -10.91 14.97 0.81
N LEU A 63 -11.80 14.27 0.11
CA LEU A 63 -11.47 13.52 -1.10
C LEU A 63 -12.01 14.26 -2.32
N PHE A 64 -11.13 14.57 -3.27
CA PHE A 64 -11.46 15.20 -4.53
C PHE A 64 -11.35 14.21 -5.68
N ARG A 65 -11.95 14.60 -6.82
CA ARG A 65 -11.86 13.81 -8.05
C ARG A 65 -10.40 13.64 -8.46
N GLY A 66 -9.99 12.40 -8.74
CA GLY A 66 -8.62 12.06 -9.15
C GLY A 66 -7.65 11.84 -7.98
N ASP A 67 -8.08 12.06 -6.73
CA ASP A 67 -7.27 11.71 -5.57
C ASP A 67 -7.13 10.19 -5.47
N ARG A 68 -5.92 9.74 -5.12
CA ARG A 68 -5.60 8.33 -4.89
C ARG A 68 -5.07 8.18 -3.48
N ILE A 69 -5.83 7.55 -2.60
CA ILE A 69 -5.50 7.44 -1.18
C ILE A 69 -5.19 5.98 -0.82
N GLY A 70 -4.02 5.77 -0.21
CA GLY A 70 -3.66 4.50 0.43
C GLY A 70 -4.07 4.48 1.90
N LEU A 71 -4.60 3.36 2.40
CA LEU A 71 -4.82 3.11 3.82
C LEU A 71 -3.69 2.24 4.36
N VAL A 72 -2.94 2.75 5.33
CA VAL A 72 -1.73 2.09 5.85
C VAL A 72 -1.88 1.88 7.36
N GLY A 73 -1.71 0.63 7.80
CA GLY A 73 -1.75 0.29 9.21
C GLY A 73 -1.77 -1.22 9.44
N PRO A 74 -1.55 -1.67 10.69
CA PRO A 74 -1.53 -3.08 11.02
C PRO A 74 -2.89 -3.75 10.74
N ASN A 75 -2.88 -5.09 10.66
CA ASN A 75 -4.11 -5.86 10.54
C ASN A 75 -4.98 -5.68 11.78
N GLY A 76 -6.29 -5.57 11.58
CA GLY A 76 -7.25 -5.36 12.66
C GLY A 76 -7.41 -3.92 13.14
N VAL A 77 -6.61 -2.95 12.65
CA VAL A 77 -6.70 -1.54 13.07
C VAL A 77 -7.97 -0.81 12.59
N GLY A 78 -8.77 -1.45 11.73
CA GLY A 78 -10.02 -0.89 11.22
C GLY A 78 -9.94 -0.25 9.83
N LYS A 79 -8.97 -0.62 8.97
CA LYS A 79 -8.88 -0.11 7.58
C LYS A 79 -10.18 -0.34 6.79
N SER A 80 -10.65 -1.58 6.73
CA SER A 80 -11.92 -1.92 6.08
C SER A 80 -13.12 -1.26 6.77
N THR A 81 -13.08 -1.09 8.10
CA THR A 81 -14.12 -0.36 8.85
C THR A 81 -14.17 1.11 8.43
N LEU A 82 -13.01 1.76 8.26
CA LEU A 82 -12.93 3.13 7.75
C LEU A 82 -13.51 3.20 6.34
N VAL A 83 -13.21 2.24 5.46
CA VAL A 83 -13.80 2.19 4.12
C VAL A 83 -15.32 2.15 4.19
N LYS A 84 -15.90 1.22 4.96
CA LYS A 84 -17.35 1.09 5.15
C LYS A 84 -17.97 2.38 5.69
N LEU A 85 -17.29 3.01 6.64
CA LEU A 85 -17.70 4.28 7.22
C LEU A 85 -17.65 5.42 6.18
N LEU A 86 -16.60 5.51 5.36
CA LEU A 86 -16.47 6.53 4.30
C LEU A 86 -17.46 6.34 3.16
N LEU A 87 -17.93 5.12 2.92
CA LEU A 87 -18.97 4.80 1.94
C LEU A 87 -20.40 5.00 2.49
N GLY A 88 -20.54 5.30 3.78
CA GLY A 88 -21.83 5.47 4.44
C GLY A 88 -22.57 4.15 4.72
N GLU A 89 -21.88 3.01 4.66
CA GLU A 89 -22.42 1.70 5.07
C GLU A 89 -22.50 1.57 6.59
N LEU A 90 -21.69 2.36 7.31
CA LEU A 90 -21.73 2.49 8.77
C LEU A 90 -22.09 3.93 9.15
N GLU A 91 -22.89 4.07 10.20
CA GLU A 91 -23.20 5.38 10.76
C GLU A 91 -22.10 5.82 11.73
N ALA A 92 -21.59 7.04 11.54
CA ALA A 92 -20.64 7.64 12.45
C ALA A 92 -21.31 7.95 13.81
N GLN A 93 -20.59 7.70 14.90
CA GLN A 93 -21.07 8.04 16.24
C GLN A 93 -20.98 9.55 16.52
N ALA A 94 -20.02 10.22 15.89
CA ALA A 94 -19.92 11.67 15.87
C ALA A 94 -19.30 12.15 14.54
N GLY A 95 -19.44 13.45 14.27
CA GLY A 95 -18.97 14.08 13.04
C GLY A 95 -20.00 14.06 11.91
N THR A 96 -19.57 14.45 10.71
CA THR A 96 -20.43 14.44 9.52
C THR A 96 -19.69 13.86 8.32
N LEU A 97 -20.38 13.03 7.55
CA LEU A 97 -19.95 12.53 6.26
C LEU A 97 -20.87 13.07 5.16
N ARG A 98 -20.28 13.60 4.08
CA ARG A 98 -21.02 14.06 2.91
C ARG A 98 -20.39 13.53 1.64
N HIS A 99 -21.19 12.83 0.84
CA HIS A 99 -20.80 12.42 -0.51
C HIS A 99 -21.00 13.57 -1.50
N GLY A 100 -20.16 13.58 -2.52
CA GLY A 100 -20.26 14.45 -3.67
C GLY A 100 -21.45 14.12 -4.56
N THR A 101 -21.67 14.96 -5.57
CA THR A 101 -22.70 14.71 -6.59
C THR A 101 -22.20 13.70 -7.62
N ASN A 102 -23.08 12.78 -8.02
CA ASN A 102 -22.82 11.79 -9.07
C ASN A 102 -21.61 10.90 -8.77
N VAL A 103 -21.47 10.45 -7.52
CA VAL A 103 -20.42 9.51 -7.12
C VAL A 103 -20.93 8.11 -7.39
N GLU A 104 -20.27 7.39 -8.30
CA GLU A 104 -20.54 5.99 -8.63
C GLU A 104 -19.38 5.15 -8.09
N VAL A 105 -19.69 4.30 -7.11
CA VAL A 105 -18.71 3.53 -6.36
C VAL A 105 -18.62 2.12 -6.92
N ALA A 106 -17.41 1.68 -7.25
CA ALA A 106 -17.09 0.27 -7.46
C ALA A 106 -16.17 -0.20 -6.33
N ARG A 107 -16.49 -1.33 -5.71
CA ARG A 107 -15.74 -1.86 -4.57
C ARG A 107 -15.30 -3.30 -4.82
N PHE A 108 -14.02 -3.56 -4.62
CA PHE A 108 -13.44 -4.90 -4.56
C PHE A 108 -13.32 -5.34 -3.10
N GLU A 109 -14.13 -6.32 -2.72
CA GLU A 109 -14.00 -7.05 -1.44
C GLU A 109 -13.67 -8.51 -1.73
N GLN A 110 -12.48 -8.97 -1.34
CA GLN A 110 -12.00 -10.34 -1.59
C GLN A 110 -12.96 -11.45 -1.08
N LEU A 111 -13.72 -11.16 -0.01
CA LEU A 111 -14.61 -12.12 0.65
C LEU A 111 -16.06 -12.09 0.18
N ALA A 112 -16.50 -11.05 -0.54
CA ALA A 112 -17.93 -10.80 -0.75
C ALA A 112 -18.49 -11.31 -2.08
N GLU A 113 -17.65 -11.50 -3.10
CA GLU A 113 -18.12 -11.94 -4.42
C GLU A 113 -17.82 -13.41 -4.70
N SER A 114 -18.81 -14.26 -4.42
CA SER A 114 -18.82 -15.62 -4.94
C SER A 114 -19.19 -15.59 -6.43
N LEU A 115 -18.22 -15.89 -7.29
CA LEU A 115 -18.51 -16.19 -8.70
C LEU A 115 -19.24 -17.53 -8.80
N ASP A 116 -20.33 -17.61 -9.58
CA ASP A 116 -21.01 -18.87 -9.85
C ASP A 116 -20.05 -19.84 -10.58
N PRO A 117 -19.68 -20.98 -9.97
CA PRO A 117 -18.68 -21.89 -10.54
C PRO A 117 -19.12 -22.53 -11.86
N SER A 118 -20.43 -22.55 -12.14
CA SER A 118 -21.03 -23.12 -13.34
C SER A 118 -21.10 -22.13 -14.51
N MET A 119 -21.02 -20.83 -14.22
CA MET A 119 -21.06 -19.76 -15.22
C MET A 119 -19.78 -19.77 -16.07
N ARG A 120 -19.90 -19.33 -17.33
CA ARG A 120 -18.72 -19.11 -18.17
C ARG A 120 -18.02 -17.82 -17.77
N VAL A 121 -16.70 -17.78 -17.93
CA VAL A 121 -15.87 -16.61 -17.60
C VAL A 121 -16.37 -15.33 -18.29
N GLN A 122 -16.73 -15.39 -19.59
CA GLN A 122 -17.34 -14.25 -20.30
C GLN A 122 -18.64 -13.75 -19.67
N ASP A 123 -19.49 -14.65 -19.21
CA ASP A 123 -20.83 -14.32 -18.73
C ASP A 123 -20.75 -13.70 -17.33
N ALA A 124 -19.71 -14.05 -16.56
CA ALA A 124 -19.45 -13.52 -15.22
C ALA A 124 -19.07 -12.02 -15.20
N VAL A 125 -18.47 -11.50 -16.28
CA VAL A 125 -18.07 -10.09 -16.38
C VAL A 125 -19.15 -9.22 -17.00
N ALA A 126 -19.82 -9.73 -18.03
CA ALA A 126 -20.71 -8.94 -18.85
C ALA A 126 -22.20 -9.19 -18.55
N ASP A 127 -22.51 -9.97 -17.51
CA ASP A 127 -23.85 -10.47 -17.20
C ASP A 127 -24.56 -11.04 -18.45
N GLY A 128 -23.79 -11.75 -19.30
CA GLY A 128 -24.25 -12.34 -20.55
C GLY A 128 -24.28 -11.42 -21.78
N LEU A 129 -23.80 -10.18 -21.69
CA LEU A 129 -23.64 -9.29 -22.85
C LEU A 129 -22.42 -9.69 -23.70
N GLU A 130 -22.45 -9.42 -25.01
CA GLU A 130 -21.31 -9.68 -25.91
C GLU A 130 -20.29 -8.53 -25.96
N THR A 131 -20.69 -7.33 -25.51
CA THR A 131 -19.86 -6.12 -25.55
C THR A 131 -19.89 -5.36 -24.24
N ILE A 132 -18.74 -4.80 -23.88
CA ILE A 132 -18.52 -3.94 -22.72
C ILE A 132 -18.18 -2.52 -23.20
N THR A 133 -18.81 -1.50 -22.63
CA THR A 133 -18.51 -0.09 -22.92
C THR A 133 -17.43 0.44 -21.98
N THR A 134 -16.16 0.48 -22.39
CA THR A 134 -15.07 1.08 -21.59
C THR A 134 -14.97 2.59 -21.79
N ALA A 135 -14.10 3.26 -21.02
CA ALA A 135 -13.76 4.67 -21.28
C ALA A 135 -13.25 4.90 -22.72
N ALA A 136 -12.64 3.88 -23.35
CA ALA A 136 -12.16 3.90 -24.73
C ALA A 136 -13.25 3.57 -25.77
N GLY A 137 -14.48 3.23 -25.35
CA GLY A 137 -15.60 2.90 -26.22
C GLY A 137 -16.11 1.46 -26.08
N LYS A 138 -16.99 1.03 -26.99
CA LYS A 138 -17.52 -0.34 -26.99
C LYS A 138 -16.45 -1.34 -27.45
N LYS A 139 -16.18 -2.34 -26.62
CA LYS A 139 -15.24 -3.44 -26.87
C LYS A 139 -15.93 -4.79 -26.70
N HIS A 140 -15.54 -5.79 -27.48
CA HIS A 140 -16.06 -7.15 -27.32
C HIS A 140 -15.56 -7.78 -26.02
N VAL A 141 -16.39 -8.56 -25.31
CA VAL A 141 -16.04 -9.15 -24.00
C VAL A 141 -14.78 -10.00 -24.06
N ILE A 142 -14.62 -10.83 -25.09
CA ILE A 142 -13.38 -11.63 -25.28
C ILE A 142 -12.15 -10.72 -25.39
N GLY A 143 -12.25 -9.60 -26.10
CA GLY A 143 -11.13 -8.66 -26.23
C GLY A 143 -10.84 -7.92 -24.93
N TYR A 144 -11.87 -7.58 -24.16
CA TYR A 144 -11.73 -6.99 -22.82
C TYR A 144 -11.06 -7.98 -21.85
N LEU A 145 -11.55 -9.21 -21.76
CA LEU A 145 -10.94 -10.27 -20.94
C LEU A 145 -9.53 -10.63 -21.40
N GLY A 146 -9.22 -10.47 -22.68
CA GLY A 146 -7.85 -10.57 -23.20
C GLY A 146 -6.90 -9.54 -22.58
N ASP A 147 -7.38 -8.31 -22.29
CA ASP A 147 -6.57 -7.31 -21.56
C ASP A 147 -6.26 -7.79 -20.14
N PHE A 148 -7.17 -8.54 -19.53
CA PHE A 148 -6.98 -9.21 -18.24
C PHE A 148 -6.29 -10.57 -18.38
N LEU A 149 -5.52 -10.78 -19.46
CA LEU A 149 -4.69 -11.96 -19.67
C LEU A 149 -5.46 -13.29 -19.70
N PHE A 150 -6.75 -13.29 -20.07
CA PHE A 150 -7.50 -14.51 -20.32
C PHE A 150 -7.36 -14.94 -21.79
N SER A 151 -6.94 -16.18 -22.01
CA SER A 151 -6.95 -16.79 -23.34
C SER A 151 -8.39 -17.01 -23.85
N PRO A 152 -8.61 -17.03 -25.18
CA PRO A 152 -9.93 -17.28 -25.75
C PRO A 152 -10.58 -18.61 -25.31
N GLU A 153 -9.77 -19.60 -24.95
CA GLU A 153 -10.23 -20.88 -24.41
C GLU A 153 -10.73 -20.74 -22.96
N GLN A 154 -9.97 -20.04 -22.11
CA GLN A 154 -10.37 -19.75 -20.73
C GLN A 154 -11.65 -18.93 -20.68
N VAL A 155 -11.80 -17.93 -21.55
CA VAL A 155 -13.00 -17.06 -21.60
C VAL A 155 -14.30 -17.87 -21.81
N ARG A 156 -14.24 -19.00 -22.54
CA ARG A 156 -15.40 -19.87 -22.82
C ARG A 156 -15.57 -20.99 -21.80
N SER A 157 -14.62 -21.16 -20.89
CA SER A 157 -14.62 -22.21 -19.89
C SER A 157 -15.47 -21.84 -18.66
N PRO A 158 -15.93 -22.83 -17.87
CA PRO A 158 -16.58 -22.55 -16.59
C PRO A 158 -15.61 -21.95 -15.57
N VAL A 159 -16.09 -21.04 -14.73
CA VAL A 159 -15.29 -20.40 -13.66
C VAL A 159 -14.68 -21.43 -12.69
N SER A 160 -15.34 -22.57 -12.48
CA SER A 160 -14.81 -23.69 -11.67
C SER A 160 -13.43 -24.21 -12.13
N LYS A 161 -13.06 -24.03 -13.41
CA LYS A 161 -11.76 -24.46 -13.94
C LYS A 161 -10.61 -23.48 -13.67
N LEU A 162 -10.93 -22.25 -13.25
CA LEU A 162 -9.94 -21.24 -12.93
C LEU A 162 -9.27 -21.52 -11.58
N SER A 163 -7.97 -21.26 -11.51
CA SER A 163 -7.19 -21.15 -10.28
C SER A 163 -7.66 -19.99 -9.40
N GLY A 164 -7.16 -19.93 -8.16
CA GLY A 164 -7.49 -18.83 -7.22
C GLY A 164 -7.13 -17.45 -7.77
N GLY A 165 -5.90 -17.29 -8.28
CA GLY A 165 -5.44 -16.02 -8.85
C GLY A 165 -6.22 -15.60 -10.11
N GLU A 166 -6.55 -16.56 -10.98
CA GLU A 166 -7.39 -16.28 -12.16
C GLU A 166 -8.82 -15.87 -11.76
N LYS A 167 -9.38 -16.43 -10.67
CA LYS A 167 -10.68 -15.99 -10.14
C LYS A 167 -10.62 -14.56 -9.60
N ASN A 168 -9.55 -14.20 -8.88
CA ASN A 168 -9.35 -12.82 -8.41
C ASN A 168 -9.23 -11.85 -9.60
N ARG A 169 -8.48 -12.23 -10.64
CA ARG A 169 -8.36 -11.43 -11.86
C ARG A 169 -9.69 -11.26 -12.60
N LEU A 170 -10.50 -12.33 -12.64
CA LEU A 170 -11.85 -12.28 -13.21
C LEU A 170 -12.77 -11.34 -12.41
N LEU A 171 -12.65 -11.37 -11.09
CA LEU A 171 -13.39 -10.50 -10.19
C LEU A 171 -13.02 -9.03 -10.40
N LEU A 172 -11.72 -8.72 -10.53
CA LEU A 172 -11.25 -7.40 -10.92
C LEU A 172 -11.83 -6.97 -12.27
N ALA A 173 -11.80 -7.84 -13.28
CA ALA A 173 -12.38 -7.57 -14.60
C ALA A 173 -13.88 -7.25 -14.51
N ARG A 174 -14.64 -7.98 -13.68
CA ARG A 174 -16.07 -7.75 -13.47
C ARG A 174 -16.34 -6.39 -12.84
N ILE A 175 -15.64 -6.04 -11.76
CA ILE A 175 -15.84 -4.79 -11.04
C ILE A 175 -15.45 -3.59 -11.92
N LEU A 176 -14.35 -3.70 -12.65
CA LEU A 176 -13.88 -2.64 -13.55
C LEU A 176 -14.68 -2.55 -14.86
N ALA A 177 -15.50 -3.56 -15.14
CA ALA A 177 -16.51 -3.52 -16.20
C ALA A 177 -17.79 -2.77 -15.79
N GLN A 178 -17.93 -2.31 -14.54
CA GLN A 178 -19.01 -1.43 -14.11
C GLN A 178 -18.58 0.03 -14.17
N PRO A 179 -19.43 0.96 -14.63
CA PRO A 179 -19.11 2.38 -14.61
C PRO A 179 -18.85 2.83 -13.17
N CYS A 180 -17.68 3.43 -12.92
CA CYS A 180 -17.37 4.01 -11.63
C CYS A 180 -16.50 5.26 -11.76
N ASN A 181 -16.57 6.14 -10.75
CA ASN A 181 -15.68 7.28 -10.60
C ASN A 181 -15.04 7.36 -9.20
N LEU A 182 -15.43 6.45 -8.30
CA LEU A 182 -14.73 6.09 -7.07
C LEU A 182 -14.48 4.58 -7.06
N LEU A 183 -13.22 4.17 -7.15
CA LEU A 183 -12.81 2.78 -7.04
C LEU A 183 -12.25 2.53 -5.64
N VAL A 184 -12.71 1.47 -4.99
CA VAL A 184 -12.26 1.05 -3.68
C VAL A 184 -11.71 -0.37 -3.77
N LEU A 185 -10.43 -0.56 -3.46
CA LEU A 185 -9.77 -1.86 -3.48
C LEU A 185 -9.33 -2.24 -2.09
N ASP A 186 -9.91 -3.31 -1.52
CA ASP A 186 -9.52 -3.83 -0.21
C ASP A 186 -8.63 -5.06 -0.37
N GLU A 187 -7.33 -4.90 -0.10
CA GLU A 187 -6.26 -5.89 -0.24
C GLU A 187 -6.21 -6.60 -1.62
N PRO A 188 -6.16 -5.84 -2.74
CA PRO A 188 -6.23 -6.42 -4.08
C PRO A 188 -4.98 -7.21 -4.47
N THR A 189 -3.85 -6.98 -3.80
CA THR A 189 -2.55 -7.62 -4.07
C THR A 189 -2.47 -9.04 -3.51
N ASN A 190 -3.42 -9.45 -2.66
CA ASN A 190 -3.41 -10.80 -2.10
C ASN A 190 -3.72 -11.85 -3.17
N ASP A 191 -2.96 -12.93 -3.15
CA ASP A 191 -3.14 -14.10 -4.04
C ASP A 191 -2.99 -13.78 -5.54
N LEU A 192 -2.36 -12.65 -5.88
CA LEU A 192 -1.98 -12.30 -7.25
C LEU A 192 -0.54 -12.76 -7.57
N ASP A 193 -0.34 -13.22 -8.79
CA ASP A 193 1.01 -13.40 -9.34
C ASP A 193 1.61 -12.04 -9.76
N LEU A 194 2.93 -12.00 -9.94
CA LEU A 194 3.66 -10.77 -10.30
C LEU A 194 3.12 -10.14 -11.59
N GLU A 195 2.79 -10.96 -12.59
CA GLU A 195 2.24 -10.51 -13.88
C GLU A 195 0.88 -9.81 -13.71
N THR A 196 -0.02 -10.33 -12.86
CA THR A 196 -1.30 -9.67 -12.58
C THR A 196 -1.11 -8.40 -11.76
N LEU A 197 -0.12 -8.36 -10.86
CA LEU A 197 0.18 -7.19 -10.05
C LEU A 197 0.65 -6.03 -10.94
N GLU A 198 1.63 -6.27 -11.83
CA GLU A 198 2.10 -5.29 -12.81
C GLU A 198 0.97 -4.81 -13.73
N PHE A 199 0.10 -5.73 -14.18
CA PHE A 199 -1.09 -5.37 -14.95
C PHE A 199 -2.03 -4.45 -14.17
N LEU A 200 -2.30 -4.78 -12.90
CA LEU A 200 -3.18 -3.99 -12.04
C LEU A 200 -2.59 -2.59 -11.78
N GLU A 201 -1.28 -2.47 -11.58
CA GLU A 201 -0.61 -1.18 -11.44
C GLU A 201 -0.81 -0.29 -12.67
N ASN A 202 -0.62 -0.84 -13.87
CA ASN A 202 -0.83 -0.12 -15.12
C ASN A 202 -2.30 0.30 -15.28
N LEU A 203 -3.22 -0.62 -15.03
CA LEU A 203 -4.66 -0.39 -15.11
C LEU A 203 -5.11 0.72 -14.16
N LEU A 204 -4.62 0.70 -12.92
CA LEU A 204 -4.92 1.75 -11.95
C LEU A 204 -4.25 3.06 -12.33
N SER A 205 -3.05 3.05 -12.90
CA SER A 205 -2.37 4.26 -13.36
C SER A 205 -3.16 5.00 -14.44
N GLU A 206 -3.82 4.26 -15.35
CA GLU A 206 -4.68 4.83 -16.39
C GLU A 206 -6.04 5.32 -15.88
N PHE A 207 -6.50 4.86 -14.70
CA PHE A 207 -7.78 5.29 -14.13
C PHE A 207 -7.78 6.77 -13.78
N SER A 208 -8.63 7.60 -14.39
CA SER A 208 -8.71 9.03 -14.06
C SER A 208 -9.67 9.36 -12.91
N GLY A 209 -10.38 8.35 -12.40
CA GLY A 209 -11.26 8.46 -11.25
C GLY A 209 -10.51 8.56 -9.91
N THR A 210 -11.28 8.56 -8.83
CA THR A 210 -10.75 8.59 -7.46
C THR A 210 -10.52 7.17 -6.96
N LEU A 211 -9.41 6.93 -6.26
CA LEU A 211 -9.04 5.61 -5.75
C LEU A 211 -8.89 5.63 -4.23
N ILE A 212 -9.48 4.64 -3.56
CA ILE A 212 -9.15 4.27 -2.18
C ILE A 212 -8.57 2.86 -2.23
N LEU A 213 -7.32 2.73 -1.78
CA LEU A 213 -6.59 1.48 -1.82
C LEU A 213 -6.20 1.07 -0.40
N VAL A 214 -6.58 -0.15 -0.01
CA VAL A 214 -6.08 -0.81 1.19
C VAL A 214 -5.11 -1.87 0.72
N SER A 215 -3.85 -1.78 1.13
CA SER A 215 -2.86 -2.81 0.80
C SER A 215 -1.75 -2.81 1.84
N HIS A 216 -1.18 -3.98 2.06
CA HIS A 216 0.08 -4.15 2.77
C HIS A 216 1.32 -4.08 1.87
N ASP A 217 1.14 -4.08 0.55
CA ASP A 217 2.22 -3.98 -0.41
C ASP A 217 2.71 -2.53 -0.51
N ARG A 218 3.95 -2.31 -0.08
CA ARG A 218 4.58 -0.99 0.03
C ARG A 218 4.92 -0.43 -1.35
N GLU A 219 5.42 -1.29 -2.24
CA GLU A 219 5.83 -0.90 -3.58
C GLU A 219 4.61 -0.52 -4.42
N PHE A 220 3.56 -1.34 -4.35
CA PHE A 220 2.29 -1.06 -4.98
C PHE A 220 1.67 0.27 -4.52
N LEU A 221 1.70 0.54 -3.20
CA LEU A 221 1.25 1.82 -2.66
C LEU A 221 2.09 2.99 -3.17
N ASP A 222 3.42 2.86 -3.17
CA ASP A 222 4.33 3.91 -3.65
C ASP A 222 4.06 4.25 -5.12
N ASN A 223 3.79 3.25 -5.96
CA ASN A 223 3.52 3.42 -7.38
C ASN A 223 2.15 4.06 -7.64
N VAL A 224 1.11 3.60 -6.93
CA VAL A 224 -0.28 3.93 -7.27
C VAL A 224 -0.82 5.16 -6.52
N VAL A 225 -0.53 5.34 -5.24
CA VAL A 225 -1.24 6.34 -4.41
C VAL A 225 -0.55 7.71 -4.38
N THR A 226 -1.35 8.76 -4.16
CA THR A 226 -0.89 10.17 -4.06
C THR A 226 -0.76 10.65 -2.62
N SER A 227 -1.43 9.98 -1.68
CA SER A 227 -1.38 10.24 -0.24
C SER A 227 -1.72 8.97 0.53
N CYS A 228 -1.20 8.85 1.75
CA CYS A 228 -1.48 7.75 2.66
C CYS A 228 -2.19 8.24 3.92
N LEU A 229 -3.29 7.59 4.29
CA LEU A 229 -3.89 7.67 5.62
C LEU A 229 -3.25 6.60 6.48
N VAL A 230 -2.42 7.03 7.43
CA VAL A 230 -1.69 6.15 8.34
C VAL A 230 -2.44 6.07 9.67
N PHE A 231 -2.74 4.85 10.09
CA PHE A 231 -3.32 4.56 11.39
C PHE A 231 -2.19 4.56 12.43
N GLU A 232 -2.17 5.58 13.30
CA GLU A 232 -1.16 5.76 14.35
C GLU A 232 -1.52 5.02 15.66
N GLY A 233 -2.76 4.49 15.76
CA GLY A 233 -3.30 3.85 16.96
C GLY A 233 -4.30 4.74 17.71
N GLU A 234 -5.07 4.15 18.63
CA GLU A 234 -6.10 4.82 19.45
C GLU A 234 -7.13 5.64 18.63
N GLY A 235 -7.40 5.24 17.38
CA GLY A 235 -8.29 5.94 16.47
C GLY A 235 -7.68 7.17 15.79
N CYS A 236 -6.41 7.49 16.05
CA CYS A 236 -5.69 8.57 15.38
C CYS A 236 -5.30 8.14 13.96
N ILE A 237 -5.81 8.88 12.97
CA ILE A 237 -5.50 8.68 11.56
C ILE A 237 -4.90 9.98 11.02
N THR A 238 -3.65 9.90 10.58
CA THR A 238 -2.93 11.04 10.01
C THR A 238 -2.77 10.85 8.51
N GLU A 239 -3.11 11.89 7.77
CA GLU A 239 -2.81 11.95 6.34
C GLU A 239 -1.38 12.46 6.08
N TYR A 240 -0.65 11.70 5.26
CA TYR A 240 0.65 12.04 4.72
C TYR A 240 0.59 12.15 3.20
N GLY A 241 1.27 13.15 2.65
CA GLY A 241 1.41 13.28 1.21
C GLY A 241 2.43 12.28 0.67
N GLY A 242 2.10 11.63 -0.43
CA GLY A 242 2.96 10.68 -1.12
C GLY A 242 2.64 9.21 -0.85
N GLY A 243 3.60 8.35 -1.20
CA GLY A 243 3.49 6.90 -1.07
C GLY A 243 3.70 6.41 0.36
N TYR A 244 3.81 5.10 0.53
CA TYR A 244 4.14 4.47 1.80
C TYR A 244 5.49 4.97 2.36
N GLN A 245 6.54 5.04 1.53
CA GLN A 245 7.87 5.46 1.98
C GLN A 245 7.91 6.92 2.44
N ASP A 246 7.19 7.79 1.73
CA ASP A 246 7.07 9.21 2.10
C ASP A 246 6.35 9.37 3.45
N ALA A 247 5.27 8.60 3.64
CA ALA A 247 4.49 8.60 4.87
C ALA A 247 5.32 8.10 6.07
N GLU A 248 6.06 7.01 5.91
CA GLU A 248 6.95 6.48 6.95
C GLU A 248 8.07 7.47 7.31
N ARG A 249 8.67 8.13 6.31
CA ARG A 249 9.69 9.17 6.56
C ARG A 249 9.13 10.33 7.37
N ALA A 250 8.00 10.89 6.91
CA ALA A 250 7.35 12.01 7.58
C ALA A 250 6.85 11.64 8.99
N ARG A 251 6.42 10.38 9.19
CA ARG A 251 6.07 9.85 10.50
C ARG A 251 7.27 9.78 11.43
N ARG A 252 8.39 9.20 10.99
CA ARG A 252 9.63 9.14 11.78
C ARG A 252 10.16 10.52 12.15
N GLU A 253 10.13 11.48 11.22
CA GLU A 253 10.51 12.87 11.49
C GLU A 253 9.62 13.52 12.57
N ARG A 254 8.32 13.23 12.53
CA ARG A 254 7.35 13.73 13.51
C ARG A 254 7.54 13.09 14.88
N GLU A 255 7.78 11.79 14.94
CA GLU A 255 8.08 11.06 16.18
C GLU A 255 9.40 11.55 16.82
N ALA A 256 10.45 11.78 16.00
CA ALA A 256 11.71 12.35 16.45
C ALA A 256 11.56 13.78 17.01
N GLN A 257 10.63 14.58 16.48
CA GLN A 257 10.32 15.92 16.98
C GLN A 257 9.40 15.91 18.21
N ALA A 258 8.58 14.86 18.39
CA ALA A 258 7.66 14.70 19.50
C ALA A 258 8.32 14.02 20.74
N ALA A 259 9.49 13.41 20.58
CA ALA A 259 10.25 12.87 21.69
C ALA A 259 10.56 13.98 22.72
N PRO A 260 10.24 13.76 24.02
CA PRO A 260 10.41 14.78 25.03
C PRO A 260 11.88 15.22 25.10
N ALA A 261 12.11 16.53 25.01
CA ALA A 261 13.43 17.09 25.27
C ALA A 261 13.93 16.56 26.63
N PRO A 262 15.17 16.07 26.72
CA PRO A 262 15.70 15.57 27.98
C PRO A 262 15.57 16.65 29.07
N PRO A 263 15.21 16.29 30.32
CA PRO A 263 14.95 17.26 31.37
C PRO A 263 16.16 18.20 31.55
N PRO A 264 15.93 19.49 31.84
CA PRO A 264 17.00 20.47 31.91
C PRO A 264 17.96 20.08 33.03
N LYS A 265 19.15 19.58 32.66
CA LYS A 265 20.21 19.31 33.62
C LYS A 265 20.68 20.64 34.20
N ALA A 266 20.64 20.71 35.53
CA ALA A 266 21.08 21.83 36.33
C ALA A 266 22.47 22.34 35.92
N THR A 267 22.56 23.65 35.95
CA THR A 267 23.70 24.56 35.75
C THR A 267 25.08 23.97 36.04
N LYS A 268 25.89 23.84 34.98
CA LYS A 268 27.30 24.25 35.00
C LYS A 268 27.62 24.98 33.69
N ALA A 269 27.92 26.27 33.80
CA ALA A 269 28.53 27.08 32.75
C ALA A 269 30.06 26.82 32.71
N PRO A 270 30.80 27.37 31.74
CA PRO A 270 30.66 27.14 30.30
C PRO A 270 32.01 26.71 29.67
N ARG A 271 31.98 25.85 28.64
CA ARG A 271 32.89 25.94 27.48
C ARG A 271 32.48 24.97 26.36
N GLU A 272 32.39 25.56 25.19
CA GLU A 272 32.11 24.95 23.88
C GLU A 272 33.05 23.78 23.57
N LYS A 273 32.51 22.75 22.90
CA LYS A 273 33.06 22.27 21.62
C LYS A 273 31.89 21.87 20.72
N THR A 274 31.72 22.62 19.65
CA THR A 274 31.06 22.20 18.42
C THR A 274 31.45 20.75 18.10
N ALA A 275 30.48 19.86 18.00
CA ALA A 275 30.72 18.51 17.53
C ALA A 275 31.30 18.62 16.11
N SER A 276 32.57 18.27 15.98
CA SER A 276 33.27 18.25 14.71
C SER A 276 32.57 17.27 13.76
N LYS A 277 32.36 17.71 12.51
CA LYS A 277 31.90 16.92 11.36
C LYS A 277 32.87 15.79 10.93
N LYS A 278 33.69 15.25 11.84
CA LYS A 278 34.66 14.19 11.53
C LYS A 278 34.42 13.00 12.45
N LEU A 279 34.43 11.81 11.86
CA LEU A 279 34.33 10.53 12.57
C LEU A 279 35.33 10.48 13.73
N SER A 280 34.85 10.08 14.90
CA SER A 280 35.71 9.77 16.05
C SER A 280 36.62 8.58 15.71
N TYR A 281 37.81 8.49 16.33
CA TYR A 281 38.74 7.37 16.14
C TYR A 281 38.07 6.00 16.37
N LYS A 282 37.09 5.93 17.28
CA LYS A 282 36.29 4.71 17.51
C LYS A 282 35.33 4.42 16.36
N GLU A 283 34.70 5.43 15.81
CA GLU A 283 33.73 5.33 14.70
C GLU A 283 34.41 5.01 13.36
N ALA A 284 35.61 5.57 13.12
CA ALA A 284 36.41 5.26 11.94
C ALA A 284 36.88 3.80 11.94
N ARG A 285 37.34 3.30 13.10
CA ARG A 285 37.74 1.90 13.26
C ARG A 285 36.55 0.93 13.16
N GLU A 286 35.36 1.35 13.59
CA GLU A 286 34.13 0.59 13.42
C GLU A 286 33.74 0.52 11.93
N LEU A 287 33.77 1.64 11.21
CA LEU A 287 33.51 1.69 9.76
C LEU A 287 34.48 0.82 8.95
N GLU A 288 35.75 0.77 9.32
CA GLU A 288 36.74 -0.12 8.68
C GLU A 288 36.47 -1.61 8.94
N ALA A 289 35.84 -1.96 10.06
CA ALA A 289 35.55 -3.35 10.43
C ALA A 289 34.21 -3.88 9.89
N LEU A 290 33.28 -2.99 9.50
CA LEU A 290 31.95 -3.36 9.04
C LEU A 290 31.92 -4.16 7.73
N PRO A 291 32.70 -3.85 6.68
CA PRO A 291 32.70 -4.63 5.44
C PRO A 291 33.07 -6.10 5.68
N ALA A 292 34.16 -6.37 6.44
CA ALA A 292 34.57 -7.73 6.76
C ALA A 292 33.54 -8.49 7.61
N ARG A 293 32.77 -7.76 8.44
CA ARG A 293 31.67 -8.34 9.23
C ARG A 293 30.46 -8.67 8.35
N ILE A 294 30.13 -7.82 7.38
CA ILE A 294 29.05 -8.04 6.42
C ILE A 294 29.40 -9.27 5.56
N ASP A 295 30.61 -9.33 4.99
CA ASP A 295 31.06 -10.46 4.18
C ASP A 295 30.98 -11.80 4.96
N ALA A 296 31.37 -11.79 6.24
CA ALA A 296 31.30 -12.98 7.09
C ALA A 296 29.85 -13.42 7.36
N LEU A 297 28.95 -12.48 7.61
CA LEU A 297 27.53 -12.76 7.85
C LEU A 297 26.81 -13.21 6.56
N GLU A 298 27.17 -12.67 5.39
CA GLU A 298 26.65 -13.11 4.08
C GLU A 298 27.13 -14.51 3.71
N THR A 299 28.40 -14.82 4.01
CA THR A 299 28.95 -16.16 3.85
C THR A 299 28.21 -17.15 4.74
N GLU A 300 27.99 -16.81 6.02
CA GLU A 300 27.23 -17.64 6.95
C GLU A 300 25.77 -17.82 6.49
N GLN A 301 25.11 -16.76 6.01
CA GLN A 301 23.75 -16.84 5.47
C GLN A 301 23.68 -17.79 4.27
N THR A 302 24.64 -17.69 3.35
CA THR A 302 24.72 -18.54 2.16
C THR A 302 24.94 -20.00 2.54
N GLU A 303 25.82 -20.29 3.50
CA GLU A 303 26.06 -21.64 4.01
C GLU A 303 24.82 -22.25 4.69
N LEU A 304 24.09 -21.45 5.49
CA LEU A 304 22.87 -21.89 6.16
C LEU A 304 21.75 -22.17 5.14
N HIS A 305 21.61 -21.34 4.11
CA HIS A 305 20.67 -21.59 3.01
C HIS A 305 21.04 -22.85 2.22
N ALA A 306 22.32 -23.05 1.90
CA ALA A 306 22.78 -24.25 1.20
C ALA A 306 22.48 -25.52 2.00
N ARG A 307 22.63 -25.49 3.34
CA ARG A 307 22.27 -26.60 4.21
C ARG A 307 20.77 -26.88 4.27
N LEU A 308 19.92 -25.84 4.25
CA LEU A 308 18.46 -26.01 4.19
C LEU A 308 17.96 -26.48 2.82
N ALA A 309 18.72 -26.22 1.76
CA ALA A 309 18.41 -26.65 0.41
C ALA A 309 18.79 -28.12 0.14
N ASP A 310 19.63 -28.74 0.97
CA ASP A 310 20.00 -30.15 0.86
C ASP A 310 18.87 -31.06 1.37
N PRO A 311 18.25 -31.89 0.51
CA PRO A 311 17.18 -32.81 0.92
C PRO A 311 17.62 -33.85 1.96
N ALA A 312 18.93 -34.10 2.13
CA ALA A 312 19.46 -35.04 3.11
C ALA A 312 19.22 -34.57 4.56
N ILE A 313 19.19 -33.27 4.82
CA ILE A 313 19.05 -32.73 6.19
C ILE A 313 17.69 -33.08 6.82
N TYR A 314 16.63 -33.14 6.01
CA TYR A 314 15.29 -33.52 6.45
C TYR A 314 15.14 -35.03 6.70
N ARG A 315 16.09 -35.83 6.22
CA ARG A 315 16.13 -37.27 6.40
C ARG A 315 17.02 -37.69 7.58
N ASP A 316 18.18 -37.06 7.69
CA ASP A 316 19.25 -37.49 8.61
C ASP A 316 19.25 -36.68 9.93
N ASP A 317 18.83 -35.42 9.93
CA ASP A 317 18.71 -34.57 11.13
C ASP A 317 17.53 -33.59 11.06
N PRO A 318 16.28 -34.09 11.09
CA PRO A 318 15.08 -33.23 11.07
C PRO A 318 14.94 -32.37 12.34
N ALA A 319 15.62 -32.72 13.44
CA ALA A 319 15.59 -31.97 14.69
C ALA A 319 16.51 -30.73 14.66
N GLY A 320 17.54 -30.71 13.80
CA GLY A 320 18.45 -29.59 13.61
C GLY A 320 17.91 -28.46 12.72
N VAL A 321 16.89 -28.71 11.89
CA VAL A 321 16.31 -27.74 10.95
C VAL A 321 15.82 -26.45 11.63
N PRO A 322 15.06 -26.49 12.75
CA PRO A 322 14.61 -25.28 13.43
C PRO A 322 15.77 -24.43 13.98
N ALA A 323 16.87 -25.05 14.39
CA ALA A 323 18.05 -24.32 14.88
C ALA A 323 18.76 -23.57 13.75
N ILE A 324 18.84 -24.17 12.55
CA ILE A 324 19.39 -23.53 11.35
C ILE A 324 18.50 -22.35 10.92
N GLN A 325 17.18 -22.52 10.92
CA GLN A 325 16.23 -21.44 10.63
C GLN A 325 16.32 -20.29 11.64
N ALA A 326 16.46 -20.61 12.93
CA ALA A 326 16.66 -19.61 13.98
C ALA A 326 17.96 -18.83 13.80
N ARG A 327 19.07 -19.51 13.46
CA ARG A 327 20.34 -18.84 13.18
C ARG A 327 20.24 -17.95 11.93
N LEU A 328 19.58 -18.41 10.88
CA LEU A 328 19.36 -17.64 9.65
C LEU A 328 18.58 -16.33 9.93
N SER A 329 17.54 -16.40 10.77
CA SER A 329 16.79 -15.22 11.21
C SER A 329 17.66 -14.23 12.01
N THR A 330 18.58 -14.75 12.83
CA THR A 330 19.50 -13.93 13.63
C THR A 330 20.54 -13.25 12.73
N VAL A 331 21.14 -13.99 11.80
CA VAL A 331 22.11 -13.47 10.82
C VAL A 331 21.48 -12.38 9.95
N ALA A 332 20.22 -12.54 9.53
CA ALA A 332 19.50 -11.51 8.79
C ALA A 332 19.31 -10.19 9.59
N GLN A 333 19.02 -10.29 10.90
CA GLN A 333 18.93 -9.12 11.77
C GLN A 333 20.31 -8.46 12.01
N GLU A 334 21.36 -9.26 12.16
CA GLU A 334 22.74 -8.78 12.31
C GLU A 334 23.23 -8.06 11.05
N LEU A 335 22.91 -8.57 9.85
CA LEU A 335 23.20 -7.93 8.56
C LEU A 335 22.50 -6.59 8.42
N LEU A 336 21.19 -6.54 8.70
CA LEU A 336 20.41 -5.29 8.65
C LEU A 336 21.05 -4.22 9.55
N THR A 337 21.38 -4.59 10.79
CA THR A 337 22.02 -3.68 11.75
C THR A 337 23.41 -3.22 11.29
N ALA A 338 24.19 -4.12 10.68
CA ALA A 338 25.52 -3.80 10.16
C ALA A 338 25.45 -2.82 8.97
N TYR A 339 24.50 -3.01 8.06
CA TYR A 339 24.25 -2.11 6.94
C TYR A 339 23.80 -0.71 7.39
N GLU A 340 22.83 -0.62 8.31
CA GLU A 340 22.38 0.65 8.88
C GLU A 340 23.52 1.41 9.57
N THR A 341 24.39 0.67 10.29
CA THR A 341 25.55 1.26 10.96
C THR A 341 26.60 1.75 9.95
N TRP A 342 26.82 0.99 8.88
CA TRP A 342 27.76 1.34 7.81
C TRP A 342 27.32 2.59 7.06
N GLU A 343 26.05 2.66 6.62
CA GLU A 343 25.47 3.80 5.91
C GLU A 343 25.52 5.09 6.75
N ARG A 344 25.17 4.98 8.04
CA ARG A 344 25.24 6.12 8.99
C ARG A 344 26.66 6.65 9.16
N LEU A 345 27.66 5.77 9.25
CA LEU A 345 29.06 6.15 9.43
C LEU A 345 29.69 6.64 8.12
N GLU A 346 29.29 6.10 6.96
CA GLU A 346 29.74 6.52 5.64
C GLU A 346 29.22 7.92 5.30
N THR A 347 27.94 8.20 5.56
CA THR A 347 27.33 9.53 5.39
C THR A 347 28.11 10.59 6.19
N ARG A 348 28.53 10.26 7.41
CA ARG A 348 29.36 11.13 8.27
C ARG A 348 30.84 11.19 7.88
N ARG A 349 31.31 10.34 6.97
CA ARG A 349 32.66 10.39 6.39
C ARG A 349 32.73 11.33 5.19
N VAL A 350 31.62 11.45 4.45
CA VAL A 350 31.51 12.20 3.19
C VAL A 350 31.16 13.68 3.42
N GLU A 351 30.43 14.01 4.48
CA GLU A 351 30.14 15.38 4.95
C GLU A 351 31.25 16.02 5.79
#